data_AF-A0A9X7TFN6-F1
#
_entry.id   AF-A0A9X7TFN6-F1
#
_cell.length_a   1.000
_cell.length_b   1.000
_cell.length_c   1.000
_cell.angle_alpha   90.00
_cell.angle_beta   90.00
_cell.angle_gamma   90.00
#
_symmetry.space_group_name_H-M   'P 1'
#
loop_
_entity.id
_entity.type
_entity.pdbx_description
1 polymer ?
#
loop_
_entity_poly.entity_id
_entity_poly.type
_entity_poly.pdbx_seq_one_letter_code
_entity_poly.pdbx_strand_id
1 'polypeptide(L)'
;MAISIVVVMIILLFIIFSLRLINAPNPNIPSKNGSSKISLVSSNVSTFIQEAQKLYLCSLNNSKICPPDLVNISSAVFLSLKVINNTTMLFNNTEYKFVVLNQSGGSVYVEKYIIYYHDDWVVNSTITYTGGYPVFFTVKLDNRTIVGQFTHYVIAFQLSSFSVFVQLNKIGDLYFLFINYSNCSNKIQGIWITLAPIS
;
A
#
# COMPACT_ATOMS: atom_id res chain seq x y z
N MET A 1 26.98 11.43 49.54
CA MET A 1 26.40 12.36 48.54
C MET A 1 26.10 11.72 47.17
N ALA A 2 26.87 10.72 46.71
CA ALA A 2 26.65 10.11 45.39
C ALA A 2 25.34 9.29 45.25
N ILE A 3 24.89 8.62 46.31
CA ILE A 3 23.70 7.76 46.30
C ILE A 3 22.41 8.56 46.00
N SER A 4 22.33 9.80 46.48
CA SER A 4 21.17 10.67 46.27
C SER A 4 21.01 11.12 44.80
N ILE A 5 22.11 11.24 44.06
CA ILE A 5 22.10 11.68 42.66
C ILE A 5 21.64 10.53 41.75
N VAL A 6 22.07 9.31 42.05
CA VAL A 6 21.69 8.10 41.30
C VAL A 6 20.19 7.83 41.41
N VAL A 7 19.61 7.97 42.61
CA VAL A 7 18.17 7.77 42.82
C VAL A 7 17.33 8.82 42.07
N VAL A 8 17.76 10.09 42.09
CA VAL A 8 17.07 11.17 41.35
C VAL A 8 17.13 10.94 39.83
N MET A 9 18.28 10.48 39.31
CA MET A 9 18.43 10.15 37.88
C MET A 9 17.51 9.01 37.44
N ILE A 10 17.35 7.95 38.26
CA ILE A 10 16.46 6.82 37.96
C ILE A 10 15.00 7.26 37.94
N ILE A 11 14.58 8.10 38.89
CA ILE A 11 13.22 8.64 38.95
C ILE A 11 12.94 9.52 37.72
N LEU A 12 13.89 10.37 37.32
CA LEU A 12 13.75 11.20 36.12
C LEU A 12 13.62 10.36 34.85
N LEU A 13 14.40 9.29 34.73
CA LEU A 13 14.33 8.33 33.63
C LEU A 13 12.95 7.65 33.57
N PHE A 14 12.40 7.23 34.70
CA PHE A 14 11.05 6.65 34.77
C PHE A 14 9.96 7.66 34.37
N ILE A 15 10.07 8.91 34.80
CA ILE A 15 9.10 9.97 34.44
C ILE A 15 9.17 10.25 32.92
N ILE A 16 10.37 10.40 32.36
CA ILE A 16 10.57 10.64 30.93
C ILE A 16 10.05 9.46 30.10
N PHE A 17 10.32 8.22 30.53
CA PHE A 17 9.84 7.01 29.85
C PHE A 17 8.31 6.89 29.91
N SER A 18 7.70 7.25 31.05
CA SER A 18 6.24 7.25 31.24
C SER A 18 5.55 8.33 30.40
N LEU A 19 6.15 9.52 30.29
CA LEU A 19 5.63 10.58 29.41
C LEU A 19 5.73 10.22 27.92
N ARG A 20 6.74 9.45 27.51
CA ARG A 20 6.88 8.96 26.12
C ARG A 20 5.87 7.88 25.76
N LEU A 21 5.36 7.12 26.74
CA LEU A 21 4.29 6.14 26.54
C LEU A 21 2.90 6.79 26.42
N ILE A 22 2.67 7.93 27.08
CA ILE A 22 1.39 8.68 26.98
C ILE A 22 1.28 9.43 25.64
N ASN A 23 2.42 9.85 25.08
CA ASN A 23 2.49 10.55 23.80
C ASN A 23 2.74 9.62 22.59
N ALA A 24 2.49 8.31 22.74
CA ALA A 24 2.34 7.47 21.56
C ALA A 24 1.25 8.11 20.67
N PRO A 25 1.49 8.28 19.36
CA PRO A 25 0.46 8.80 18.47
C PRO A 25 -0.73 7.86 18.60
N ASN A 26 -1.81 8.36 19.20
CA ASN A 26 -3.06 7.61 19.25
C ASN A 26 -3.39 7.31 17.79
N PRO A 27 -3.43 6.05 17.34
CA PRO A 27 -3.72 5.75 15.95
C PRO A 27 -5.15 6.24 15.74
N ASN A 28 -5.27 7.42 15.09
CA ASN A 28 -6.53 8.06 14.81
C ASN A 28 -7.43 7.01 14.17
N ILE A 29 -8.45 6.58 14.91
CA ILE A 29 -9.44 5.64 14.41
C ILE A 29 -10.11 6.38 13.24
N PRO A 30 -10.07 5.83 12.02
CA PRO A 30 -10.66 6.51 10.89
C PRO A 30 -12.15 6.72 11.15
N SER A 31 -12.58 7.98 11.08
CA SER A 31 -13.98 8.37 11.07
C SER A 31 -14.67 7.70 9.89
N LYS A 32 -15.84 7.09 10.13
CA LYS A 32 -16.69 6.50 9.08
C LYS A 32 -17.17 7.54 8.06
N ASN A 33 -17.06 8.84 8.38
CA ASN A 33 -17.43 9.94 7.51
C ASN A 33 -16.19 10.72 7.04
N GLY A 34 -15.73 10.37 5.85
CA GLY A 34 -14.80 11.16 5.04
C GLY A 34 -15.41 11.40 3.66
N SER A 35 -16.41 12.28 3.57
CA SER A 35 -16.90 12.81 2.30
C SER A 35 -15.86 13.80 1.75
N SER A 36 -15.09 13.43 0.73
CA SER A 36 -14.47 14.42 -0.19
C SER A 36 -14.00 13.80 -1.52
N LYS A 37 -14.32 14.47 -2.64
CA LYS A 37 -13.75 14.31 -4.00
C LYS A 37 -13.69 12.88 -4.61
N ILE A 38 -14.84 12.20 -4.72
CA ILE A 38 -14.89 10.81 -5.24
C ILE A 38 -14.83 10.75 -6.79
N SER A 39 -15.30 11.78 -7.52
CA SER A 39 -15.37 11.70 -9.00
C SER A 39 -14.03 11.90 -9.73
N LEU A 40 -13.12 12.69 -9.16
CA LEU A 40 -11.80 12.98 -9.78
C LEU A 40 -10.81 11.81 -9.63
N VAL A 41 -10.99 10.99 -8.59
CA VAL A 41 -10.11 9.83 -8.30
C VAL A 41 -10.39 8.68 -9.28
N SER A 42 -11.65 8.50 -9.68
CA SER A 42 -12.11 7.47 -10.61
C SER A 42 -11.51 7.55 -12.01
N SER A 43 -11.63 8.73 -12.66
CA SER A 43 -11.10 8.96 -14.00
C SER A 43 -9.59 8.76 -14.06
N ASN A 44 -8.90 9.12 -12.97
CA ASN A 44 -7.47 8.97 -12.85
C ASN A 44 -7.07 7.49 -12.72
N VAL A 45 -7.80 6.69 -11.93
CA VAL A 45 -7.54 5.25 -11.78
C VAL A 45 -7.77 4.51 -13.09
N SER A 46 -8.89 4.77 -13.78
CA SER A 46 -9.20 4.11 -15.05
C SER A 46 -8.12 4.40 -16.10
N THR A 47 -7.72 5.67 -16.23
CA THR A 47 -6.68 6.09 -17.17
C THR A 47 -5.34 5.45 -16.82
N PHE A 48 -4.97 5.44 -15.54
CA PHE A 48 -3.74 4.83 -15.05
C PHE A 48 -3.66 3.33 -15.39
N ILE A 49 -4.74 2.57 -15.14
CA ILE A 49 -4.79 1.14 -15.45
C ILE A 49 -4.69 0.90 -16.95
N GLN A 50 -5.39 1.68 -17.77
CA GLN A 50 -5.33 1.57 -19.23
C GLN A 50 -3.93 1.89 -19.78
N GLU A 51 -3.24 2.89 -19.22
CA GLU A 51 -1.85 3.19 -19.57
C GLU A 51 -0.91 2.03 -19.21
N ALA A 52 -1.05 1.46 -18.01
CA ALA A 52 -0.27 0.30 -17.59
C ALA A 52 -0.54 -0.91 -18.51
N GLN A 53 -1.79 -1.19 -18.87
CA GLN A 53 -2.15 -2.27 -19.79
C GLN A 53 -1.58 -2.04 -21.20
N LYS A 54 -1.63 -0.79 -21.71
CA LYS A 54 -1.05 -0.42 -23.00
C LYS A 54 0.46 -0.61 -23.00
N LEU A 55 1.15 -0.18 -21.94
CA LEU A 55 2.60 -0.35 -21.79
C LEU A 55 2.97 -1.83 -21.69
N TYR A 56 2.20 -2.62 -20.95
CA TYR A 56 2.37 -4.08 -20.85
C TYR A 56 2.30 -4.75 -22.23
N LEU A 57 1.28 -4.43 -23.04
CA LEU A 57 1.15 -4.98 -24.40
C LEU A 57 2.27 -4.49 -25.33
N CYS A 58 2.72 -3.26 -25.16
CA CYS A 58 3.82 -2.69 -25.94
C CYS A 58 5.14 -3.40 -25.66
N SER A 59 5.46 -3.66 -24.38
CA SER A 59 6.72 -4.31 -23.99
C SER A 59 6.77 -5.78 -24.37
N LEU A 60 5.64 -6.49 -24.38
CA LEU A 60 5.58 -7.87 -24.89
C LEU A 60 6.00 -7.99 -26.36
N ASN A 61 5.77 -6.96 -27.17
CA ASN A 61 6.03 -6.97 -28.61
C ASN A 61 7.32 -6.23 -29.00
N ASN A 62 8.01 -5.62 -28.04
CA ASN A 62 9.17 -4.78 -28.32
C ASN A 62 10.31 -5.02 -27.32
N SER A 63 11.30 -5.80 -27.76
CA SER A 63 12.48 -6.13 -26.96
C SER A 63 13.37 -4.95 -26.61
N LYS A 64 13.14 -3.76 -27.20
CA LYS A 64 13.84 -2.52 -26.83
C LYS A 64 13.24 -1.85 -25.60
N ILE A 65 12.09 -2.31 -25.12
CA ILE A 65 11.43 -1.82 -23.91
C ILE A 65 11.71 -2.82 -22.79
N CYS A 66 11.83 -2.32 -21.55
CA CYS A 66 11.93 -3.18 -20.37
C CYS A 66 10.76 -4.18 -20.34
N PRO A 67 10.98 -5.44 -19.97
CA PRO A 67 9.89 -6.42 -19.90
C PRO A 67 8.85 -6.00 -18.85
N PRO A 68 7.61 -6.51 -18.94
CA PRO A 68 6.66 -6.41 -17.85
C PRO A 68 6.92 -7.51 -16.80
N ASP A 69 6.47 -7.27 -15.57
CA ASP A 69 6.49 -8.27 -14.50
C ASP A 69 5.15 -8.31 -13.75
N LEU A 70 4.60 -9.51 -13.58
CA LEU A 70 3.33 -9.78 -12.93
C LEU A 70 3.55 -10.81 -11.81
N VAL A 71 3.35 -10.38 -10.57
CA VAL A 71 3.52 -11.20 -9.37
C VAL A 71 2.14 -11.57 -8.81
N ASN A 72 1.86 -12.88 -8.74
CA ASN A 72 0.62 -13.45 -8.22
C ASN A 72 -0.67 -13.02 -8.95
N ILE A 73 -0.57 -12.52 -10.18
CA ILE A 73 -1.70 -12.17 -11.05
C ILE A 73 -1.40 -12.66 -12.48
N SER A 74 -2.40 -13.23 -13.15
CA SER A 74 -2.23 -13.65 -14.55
C SER A 74 -2.37 -12.48 -15.51
N SER A 75 -1.73 -12.57 -16.68
CA SER A 75 -1.85 -11.57 -17.74
C SER A 75 -3.29 -11.34 -18.17
N ALA A 76 -4.09 -12.41 -18.29
CA ALA A 76 -5.50 -12.32 -18.66
C ALA A 76 -6.30 -11.53 -17.61
N VAL A 77 -6.07 -11.78 -16.32
CA VAL A 77 -6.75 -11.07 -15.24
C VAL A 77 -6.34 -9.61 -15.21
N PHE A 78 -5.04 -9.30 -15.31
CA PHE A 78 -4.54 -7.92 -15.35
C PHE A 78 -5.10 -7.14 -16.55
N LEU A 79 -5.12 -7.72 -17.75
CA LEU A 79 -5.66 -7.09 -18.95
C LEU A 79 -7.18 -6.95 -18.92
N SER A 80 -7.87 -7.75 -18.12
CA SER A 80 -9.34 -7.65 -17.93
C SER A 80 -9.76 -6.62 -16.87
N LEU A 81 -8.80 -6.09 -16.08
CA LEU A 81 -9.10 -5.08 -15.05
C LEU A 81 -9.79 -3.88 -15.67
N LYS A 82 -10.93 -3.49 -15.09
CA LYS A 82 -11.72 -2.38 -15.59
C LYS A 82 -12.40 -1.63 -14.46
N VAL A 83 -12.21 -0.31 -14.41
CA VAL A 83 -13.01 0.55 -13.54
C VAL A 83 -14.40 0.69 -14.19
N ILE A 84 -15.44 0.27 -13.48
CA ILE A 84 -16.83 0.35 -13.96
C ILE A 84 -17.42 1.72 -13.64
N ASN A 85 -17.18 2.19 -12.42
CA ASN A 85 -17.65 3.48 -11.92
C ASN A 85 -16.67 4.00 -10.86
N ASN A 86 -17.06 5.05 -10.13
CA ASN A 86 -16.14 5.73 -9.22
C ASN A 86 -15.61 4.91 -8.04
N THR A 87 -16.31 3.85 -7.67
CA THR A 87 -15.95 3.02 -6.51
C THR A 87 -15.91 1.54 -6.84
N THR A 88 -16.26 1.14 -8.07
CA THR A 88 -16.37 -0.27 -8.46
C THR A 88 -15.40 -0.62 -9.57
N MET A 89 -14.67 -1.71 -9.38
CA MET A 89 -13.75 -2.29 -10.35
C MET A 89 -14.17 -3.74 -10.64
N LEU A 90 -14.17 -4.09 -11.92
CA LEU A 90 -14.26 -5.48 -12.37
C LEU A 90 -12.89 -6.12 -12.23
N PHE A 91 -12.80 -7.16 -11.42
CA PHE A 91 -11.60 -7.97 -11.22
C PHE A 91 -11.98 -9.44 -11.31
N ASN A 92 -11.36 -10.17 -12.24
CA ASN A 92 -11.63 -11.58 -12.48
C ASN A 92 -13.13 -11.90 -12.64
N ASN A 93 -13.80 -11.16 -13.55
CA ASN A 93 -15.24 -11.25 -13.83
C ASN A 93 -16.17 -11.02 -12.63
N THR A 94 -15.67 -10.46 -11.54
CA THR A 94 -16.44 -10.14 -10.34
C THR A 94 -16.29 -8.67 -10.01
N GLU A 95 -17.35 -8.03 -9.56
CA GLU A 95 -17.32 -6.63 -9.15
C GLU A 95 -16.82 -6.50 -7.71
N TYR A 96 -15.86 -5.59 -7.51
CA TYR A 96 -15.31 -5.26 -6.22
C TYR A 96 -15.43 -3.76 -5.98
N LYS A 97 -15.69 -3.38 -4.74
CA LYS A 97 -15.48 -2.01 -4.32
C LYS A 97 -13.98 -1.76 -4.21
N PHE A 98 -13.48 -0.72 -4.86
CA PHE A 98 -12.07 -0.36 -4.80
C PHE A 98 -11.85 0.92 -4.01
N VAL A 99 -10.71 0.99 -3.33
CA VAL A 99 -10.21 2.20 -2.66
C VAL A 99 -8.73 2.37 -2.97
N VAL A 100 -8.34 3.59 -3.34
CA VAL A 100 -6.93 3.94 -3.54
C VAL A 100 -6.29 4.21 -2.19
N LEU A 101 -5.15 3.56 -1.93
CA LEU A 101 -4.37 3.73 -0.71
C LEU A 101 -3.35 4.86 -0.89
N ASN A 102 -3.06 5.57 0.20
CA ASN A 102 -1.98 6.54 0.22
C ASN A 102 -0.64 5.79 0.24
N GLN A 103 0.32 6.14 -0.61
CA GLN A 103 1.62 5.46 -0.60
C GLN A 103 2.48 5.88 0.61
N SER A 104 2.16 7.02 1.24
CA SER A 104 2.86 7.54 2.42
C SER A 104 2.34 6.99 3.75
N GLY A 105 1.60 5.88 3.73
CA GLY A 105 1.01 5.31 4.94
C GLY A 105 -0.33 5.92 5.34
N GLY A 106 -0.98 5.28 6.32
CA GLY A 106 -2.24 5.72 6.90
C GLY A 106 -3.13 4.55 7.31
N SER A 107 -4.41 4.87 7.46
CA SER A 107 -5.45 3.87 7.68
C SER A 107 -6.64 4.15 6.78
N VAL A 108 -7.24 3.11 6.24
CA VAL A 108 -8.46 3.22 5.43
C VAL A 108 -9.51 2.23 5.91
N TYR A 109 -10.76 2.66 5.80
CA TYR A 109 -11.92 1.85 6.13
C TYR A 109 -12.60 1.41 4.85
N VAL A 110 -12.79 0.09 4.68
CA VAL A 110 -13.41 -0.50 3.50
C VAL A 110 -14.38 -1.60 3.93
N GLU A 111 -15.68 -1.36 3.77
CA GLU A 111 -16.74 -2.24 4.27
C GLU A 111 -16.60 -2.54 5.77
N LYS A 112 -16.39 -3.81 6.15
CA LYS A 112 -16.18 -4.26 7.54
C LYS A 112 -14.71 -4.29 7.97
N TYR A 113 -13.81 -3.81 7.09
CA TYR A 113 -12.37 -3.93 7.26
C TYR A 113 -11.72 -2.58 7.54
N ILE A 114 -10.77 -2.59 8.47
CA ILE A 114 -9.86 -1.51 8.79
C ILE A 114 -8.47 -1.94 8.35
N ILE A 115 -7.87 -1.20 7.42
CA ILE A 115 -6.54 -1.48 6.88
C ILE A 115 -5.61 -0.42 7.45
N TYR A 116 -4.65 -0.86 8.26
CA TYR A 116 -3.55 -0.04 8.73
C TYR A 116 -2.33 -0.35 7.89
N TYR A 117 -1.67 0.67 7.37
CA TYR A 117 -0.43 0.50 6.67
C TYR A 117 0.49 1.66 6.97
N HIS A 118 1.73 1.35 7.30
CA HIS A 118 2.73 2.35 7.63
C HIS A 118 4.05 1.88 7.10
N ASP A 119 4.89 2.86 6.92
CA ASP A 119 6.15 2.75 6.25
C ASP A 119 7.20 3.01 7.33
N ASP A 120 7.88 1.95 7.77
CA ASP A 120 8.88 2.09 8.84
C ASP A 120 10.18 2.57 8.22
N TRP A 121 10.25 3.88 7.93
CA TRP A 121 11.51 4.53 7.60
C TRP A 121 12.41 4.62 8.83
N VAL A 122 12.86 3.46 9.32
CA VAL A 122 13.98 3.36 10.24
C VAL A 122 15.22 3.34 9.36
N VAL A 123 15.95 4.46 9.28
CA VAL A 123 17.29 4.53 8.69
C VAL A 123 18.23 3.72 9.58
N ASN A 124 18.13 2.40 9.52
CA ASN A 124 19.08 1.52 10.16
C ASN A 124 20.26 1.38 9.19
N SER A 125 21.41 1.92 9.58
CA SER A 125 22.64 1.99 8.77
C SER A 125 23.26 0.63 8.41
N THR A 126 22.56 -0.47 8.71
CA THR A 126 22.97 -1.86 8.50
C THR A 126 22.10 -2.62 7.49
N ILE A 127 21.05 -2.01 6.93
CA ILE A 127 20.23 -2.65 5.90
C ILE A 127 20.94 -2.52 4.55
N THR A 128 21.47 -3.62 4.03
CA THR A 128 21.97 -3.71 2.66
C THR A 128 20.80 -3.48 1.69
N TYR A 129 20.88 -2.42 0.88
CA TYR A 129 19.85 -1.85 0.00
C TYR A 129 19.32 -2.74 -1.16
N THR A 130 19.44 -4.07 -1.06
CA THR A 130 19.02 -5.01 -2.12
C THR A 130 17.56 -5.47 -2.01
N GLY A 131 16.86 -5.20 -0.90
CA GLY A 131 15.51 -5.74 -0.63
C GLY A 131 14.32 -4.79 -0.83
N GLY A 132 14.54 -3.50 -1.10
CA GLY A 132 13.49 -2.49 -1.20
C GLY A 132 12.93 -2.00 0.13
N TYR A 133 12.06 -1.00 0.05
CA TYR A 133 11.47 -0.31 1.20
C TYR A 133 10.23 -1.07 1.74
N PRO A 134 10.23 -1.55 2.99
CA PRO A 134 9.12 -2.32 3.52
C PRO A 134 7.95 -1.42 3.94
N VAL A 135 6.75 -1.86 3.57
CA VAL A 135 5.48 -1.26 3.96
C VAL A 135 4.66 -2.33 4.64
N PHE A 136 4.33 -2.11 5.91
CA PHE A 136 3.66 -3.09 6.75
C PHE A 136 2.17 -2.88 6.72
N PHE A 137 1.43 -3.92 6.31
CA PHE A 137 -0.02 -3.91 6.27
C PHE A 137 -0.59 -4.78 7.39
N THR A 138 -1.61 -4.27 8.06
CA THR A 138 -2.42 -5.01 9.03
C THR A 138 -3.90 -4.79 8.71
N VAL A 139 -4.61 -5.88 8.47
CA VAL A 139 -6.05 -5.88 8.21
C VAL A 139 -6.79 -6.32 9.46
N LYS A 140 -7.76 -5.53 9.90
CA LYS A 140 -8.64 -5.83 11.03
C LYS A 140 -10.09 -5.77 10.61
N LEU A 141 -10.96 -6.47 11.34
CA LEU A 141 -12.41 -6.25 11.29
C LEU A 141 -12.79 -5.05 12.19
N ASP A 142 -14.03 -4.58 12.07
CA ASP A 142 -14.60 -3.53 12.93
C ASP A 142 -14.47 -3.79 14.43
N ASN A 143 -14.61 -5.05 14.82
CA ASN A 143 -14.42 -5.51 16.19
C ASN A 143 -12.94 -5.59 16.61
N ARG A 144 -12.03 -5.05 15.78
CA ARG A 144 -10.57 -5.01 15.93
C ARG A 144 -9.86 -6.36 15.86
N THR A 145 -10.56 -7.45 15.50
CA THR A 145 -9.94 -8.75 15.25
C THR A 145 -9.00 -8.66 14.06
N ILE A 146 -7.76 -9.12 14.21
CA ILE A 146 -6.77 -9.15 13.11
C ILE A 146 -7.15 -10.27 12.15
N VAL A 147 -7.34 -9.92 10.89
CA VAL A 147 -7.62 -10.84 9.77
C VAL A 147 -6.31 -11.36 9.18
N GLY A 148 -5.29 -10.50 9.13
CA GLY A 148 -3.96 -10.88 8.66
C GLY A 148 -3.03 -9.68 8.52
N GLN A 149 -1.78 -9.98 8.23
CA GLN A 149 -0.70 -9.01 8.05
C GLN A 149 0.19 -9.44 6.88
N PHE A 150 0.77 -8.48 6.17
CA PHE A 150 1.82 -8.73 5.18
C PHE A 150 2.75 -7.54 5.04
N THR A 151 3.93 -7.76 4.49
CA THR A 151 4.88 -6.71 4.14
C THR A 151 4.98 -6.62 2.62
N HIS A 152 4.75 -5.43 2.07
CA HIS A 152 5.04 -5.12 0.68
C HIS A 152 6.40 -4.43 0.60
N TYR A 153 7.28 -4.87 -0.29
CA TYR A 153 8.58 -4.23 -0.51
C TYR A 153 8.53 -3.38 -1.77
N VAL A 154 8.73 -2.07 -1.62
CA VAL A 154 8.86 -1.13 -2.72
C VAL A 154 10.32 -1.13 -3.17
N ILE A 155 10.62 -1.94 -4.18
CA ILE A 155 11.99 -2.14 -4.66
C ILE A 155 12.27 -1.21 -5.85
N ALA A 156 12.96 -0.09 -5.60
CA ALA A 156 13.21 0.93 -6.62
C ALA A 156 13.86 0.39 -7.91
N PHE A 157 14.82 -0.54 -7.81
CA PHE A 157 15.45 -1.12 -8.99
C PHE A 157 14.50 -2.02 -9.81
N GLN A 158 13.58 -2.75 -9.17
CA GLN A 158 12.56 -3.52 -9.88
C GLN A 158 11.63 -2.58 -10.64
N LEU A 159 11.22 -1.50 -9.98
CA LEU A 159 10.35 -0.47 -10.58
C LEU A 159 11.01 0.25 -11.77
N SER A 160 12.35 0.32 -11.81
CA SER A 160 13.10 0.86 -12.95
C SER A 160 13.51 -0.19 -13.99
N SER A 161 13.41 -1.49 -13.67
CA SER A 161 13.81 -2.59 -14.55
C SER A 161 12.67 -3.13 -15.40
N PHE A 162 11.43 -2.75 -15.10
CA PHE A 162 10.24 -3.20 -15.78
C PHE A 162 9.45 -2.04 -16.38
N SER A 163 8.84 -2.25 -17.56
CA SER A 163 7.91 -1.26 -18.12
C SER A 163 6.69 -1.10 -17.23
N VAL A 164 6.24 -2.23 -16.66
CA VAL A 164 5.07 -2.37 -15.82
C VAL A 164 5.38 -3.45 -14.80
N PHE A 165 5.18 -3.15 -13.52
CA PHE A 165 5.25 -4.09 -12.42
C PHE A 165 3.89 -4.14 -11.73
N VAL A 166 3.29 -5.31 -11.65
CA VAL A 166 2.02 -5.53 -10.96
C VAL A 166 2.17 -6.62 -9.92
N GLN A 167 1.78 -6.33 -8.68
CA GLN A 167 1.72 -7.32 -7.62
C GLN A 167 0.31 -7.40 -7.05
N LEU A 168 -0.17 -8.62 -6.88
CA LEU A 168 -1.41 -8.92 -6.17
C LEU A 168 -1.12 -9.68 -4.88
N ASN A 169 -1.66 -9.20 -3.76
CA ASN A 169 -1.65 -9.91 -2.49
C ASN A 169 -3.09 -10.07 -1.99
N LYS A 170 -3.36 -11.12 -1.20
CA LYS A 170 -4.69 -11.38 -0.63
C LYS A 170 -4.60 -11.53 0.88
N ILE A 171 -5.50 -10.88 1.61
CA ILE A 171 -5.70 -11.07 3.06
C ILE A 171 -7.19 -11.15 3.36
N GLY A 172 -7.61 -12.27 3.95
CA GLY A 172 -9.03 -12.55 4.11
C GLY A 172 -9.74 -12.48 2.74
N ASP A 173 -10.79 -11.68 2.67
CA ASP A 173 -11.53 -11.47 1.41
C ASP A 173 -11.01 -10.27 0.59
N LEU A 174 -10.00 -9.54 1.09
CA LEU A 174 -9.45 -8.36 0.43
C LEU A 174 -8.33 -8.73 -0.54
N TYR A 175 -8.31 -8.06 -1.69
CA TYR A 175 -7.14 -8.03 -2.57
C TYR A 175 -6.42 -6.69 -2.46
N PHE A 176 -5.10 -6.74 -2.49
CA PHE A 176 -4.20 -5.59 -2.54
C PHE A 176 -3.47 -5.64 -3.88
N LEU A 177 -3.75 -4.66 -4.73
CA LEU A 177 -3.22 -4.54 -6.08
C LEU A 177 -2.28 -3.35 -6.13
N PHE A 178 -1.01 -3.63 -6.41
CA PHE A 178 0.06 -2.64 -6.55
C PHE A 178 0.44 -2.58 -8.02
N ILE A 179 0.16 -1.47 -8.71
CA ILE A 179 0.52 -1.28 -10.11
C ILE A 179 1.52 -0.15 -10.18
N ASN A 180 2.66 -0.39 -10.81
CA ASN A 180 3.64 0.61 -11.13
C ASN A 180 4.01 0.52 -12.61
N TYR A 181 4.29 1.66 -13.23
CA TYR A 181 4.87 1.69 -14.57
C TYR A 181 5.86 2.84 -14.70
N SER A 182 6.78 2.69 -15.65
CA SER A 182 7.72 3.75 -16.03
C SER A 182 7.65 4.00 -17.53
N ASN A 183 7.81 5.24 -17.92
CA ASN A 183 7.74 5.70 -19.31
C ASN A 183 9.13 5.98 -19.92
N CYS A 184 10.14 5.16 -19.60
CA CYS A 184 11.55 5.30 -20.05
C CYS A 184 12.25 6.61 -19.65
N SER A 185 11.54 7.57 -19.04
CA SER A 185 12.08 8.85 -18.55
C SER A 185 12.46 8.82 -17.06
N ASN A 186 12.66 7.61 -16.51
CA ASN A 186 12.96 7.32 -15.09
C ASN A 186 11.91 7.79 -14.07
N LYS A 187 10.79 8.35 -14.52
CA LYS A 187 9.65 8.63 -13.65
C LYS A 187 8.87 7.33 -13.46
N ILE A 188 8.87 6.84 -12.22
CA ILE A 188 8.04 5.72 -11.79
C ILE A 188 6.72 6.32 -11.29
N GLN A 189 5.61 5.82 -11.83
CA GLN A 189 4.28 6.13 -11.33
C GLN A 189 3.70 4.87 -10.72
N GLY A 190 2.97 5.02 -9.62
CA GLY A 190 2.41 3.90 -8.88
C GLY A 190 1.01 4.21 -8.35
N ILE A 191 0.17 3.20 -8.30
CA ILE A 191 -1.11 3.24 -7.60
C ILE A 191 -1.26 1.97 -6.76
N TRP A 192 -1.74 2.15 -5.53
CA TRP A 192 -2.04 1.05 -4.60
C TRP A 192 -3.54 1.02 -4.40
N ILE A 193 -4.14 -0.14 -4.64
CA ILE A 193 -5.59 -0.31 -4.65
C ILE A 193 -5.94 -1.49 -3.74
N THR A 194 -6.90 -1.30 -2.86
CA THR A 194 -7.57 -2.42 -2.20
C THR A 194 -8.90 -2.69 -2.88
N LEU A 195 -9.20 -3.97 -3.12
CA LEU A 195 -10.47 -4.47 -3.61
C LEU A 195 -11.17 -5.23 -2.48
N ALA A 196 -12.41 -4.83 -2.17
CA ALA A 196 -13.29 -5.50 -1.22
C ALA A 196 -14.52 -6.07 -1.95
N PRO A 197 -14.97 -7.30 -1.62
CA PRO A 197 -16.17 -7.86 -2.20
C PRO A 197 -17.37 -6.94 -1.96
N ILE A 198 -18.23 -6.79 -2.95
CA ILE A 198 -19.54 -6.15 -2.79
C ILE A 198 -20.46 -7.18 -2.15
N SER A 199 -21.01 -6.86 -0.98
CA SER A 199 -22.02 -7.66 -0.27
C SER A 199 -23.43 -7.36 -0.76
#